data_AF-W1YC63-F1
#
_entry.id   AF-W1YC63-F1
#
_cell.length_a   1.000
_cell.length_b   1.000
_cell.length_c   1.000
_cell.angle_alpha   90.00
_cell.angle_beta   90.00
_cell.angle_gamma   90.00
#
_symmetry.space_group_name_H-M   'P 1'
#
loop_
_entity.id
_entity.type
_entity.pdbx_description
1 polymer ?
#
loop_
_entity_poly.entity_id
_entity_poly.type
_entity_poly.pdbx_seq_one_letter_code
_entity_poly.pdbx_strand_id
1 'polypeptide(L)'
;MDDFSAKPGVPNVYGLVGGDANAVGPNKRPLSSMSPTIVVKDGKTWLVTGSPGGSRIITTVLQMVVNSIDYGMNVAEATNAPRFHHQW
;
A
#
# COMPACT_ATOMS: atom_id res chain seq x y z
N MET A 1 8.90 -14.28 -5.17
CA MET A 1 10.22 -14.13 -4.51
C MET A 1 10.82 -12.74 -4.71
N ASP A 2 10.49 -12.04 -5.81
CA ASP A 2 11.02 -10.70 -6.14
C ASP A 2 10.72 -9.58 -5.13
N ASP A 3 9.80 -9.81 -4.19
CA ASP A 3 9.52 -8.89 -3.09
C ASP A 3 10.64 -8.85 -2.03
N PHE A 4 11.57 -9.81 -2.03
CA PHE A 4 12.81 -9.68 -1.25
C PHE A 4 13.79 -8.73 -1.94
N SER A 5 14.66 -8.10 -1.13
CA SER A 5 15.87 -7.45 -1.61
C SER A 5 16.85 -8.51 -2.11
N ALA A 6 16.93 -8.70 -3.43
CA ALA A 6 17.88 -9.63 -4.06
C ALA A 6 19.34 -9.21 -3.82
N LYS A 7 19.62 -7.90 -3.79
CA LYS A 7 20.92 -7.30 -3.47
C LYS A 7 20.69 -5.91 -2.86
N PRO A 8 21.43 -5.52 -1.80
CA PRO A 8 21.25 -4.21 -1.18
C PRO A 8 21.34 -3.05 -2.20
N GLY A 9 20.36 -2.15 -2.15
CA GLY A 9 20.26 -0.98 -3.02
C GLY A 9 19.82 -1.24 -4.48
N VAL A 10 19.58 -2.49 -4.88
CA VAL A 10 19.10 -2.80 -6.23
C VAL A 10 17.57 -2.84 -6.25
N PRO A 11 16.90 -2.15 -7.19
CA PRO A 11 15.45 -2.14 -7.27
C PRO A 11 14.88 -3.49 -7.72
N ASN A 12 13.74 -3.88 -7.14
CA ASN A 12 12.91 -4.98 -7.64
C ASN A 12 11.97 -4.53 -8.79
N VAL A 13 11.04 -5.38 -9.23
CA VAL A 13 10.09 -5.08 -10.32
C VAL A 13 9.21 -3.84 -10.06
N TYR A 14 9.06 -3.40 -8.81
CA TYR A 14 8.30 -2.21 -8.42
C TYR A 14 9.19 -0.99 -8.11
N GLY A 15 10.50 -1.08 -8.34
CA GLY A 15 11.45 -0.02 -8.01
C GLY A 15 11.72 0.12 -6.51
N LEU A 16 11.29 -0.83 -5.68
CA LEU A 16 11.57 -0.83 -4.24
C LEU A 16 12.98 -1.37 -3.99
N VAL A 17 13.71 -0.71 -3.07
CA VAL A 17 15.06 -1.10 -2.66
C VAL A 17 15.06 -1.60 -1.22
N GLY A 18 16.07 -2.39 -0.85
CA GLY A 18 16.22 -2.89 0.50
C GLY A 18 17.66 -3.26 0.87
N GLY A 19 17.79 -4.00 1.97
CA GLY A 19 19.04 -4.53 2.51
C GLY A 19 18.73 -5.71 3.43
N ASP A 20 19.51 -5.89 4.50
CA ASP A 20 19.47 -7.08 5.37
C ASP A 20 18.07 -7.41 5.92
N ALA A 21 17.31 -6.39 6.32
CA ALA A 21 15.96 -6.57 6.88
C ALA A 21 15.04 -7.35 5.94
N ASN A 22 15.13 -7.10 4.62
CA ASN A 22 14.34 -7.77 3.59
C ASN A 22 15.20 -8.62 2.65
N ALA A 23 16.38 -9.09 3.08
CA ALA A 23 17.17 -10.04 2.30
C ALA A 23 16.48 -11.41 2.22
N VAL A 24 16.74 -12.15 1.14
CA VAL A 24 16.27 -13.54 0.94
C VAL A 24 16.81 -14.43 2.07
N GLY A 25 15.95 -15.29 2.62
CA GLY A 25 16.36 -16.27 3.64
C GLY A 25 15.39 -17.45 3.74
N PRO A 26 15.85 -18.61 4.21
CA PRO A 26 15.02 -19.80 4.33
C PRO A 26 13.85 -19.56 5.28
N ASN A 27 12.65 -19.99 4.87
CA ASN A 27 11.38 -19.84 5.59
C ASN A 27 10.97 -18.38 5.91
N LYS A 28 11.71 -17.39 5.43
CA LYS A 28 11.40 -15.97 5.64
C LYS A 28 10.23 -15.57 4.76
N ARG A 29 9.40 -14.66 5.26
CA ARG A 29 8.33 -14.02 4.47
C ARG A 29 8.87 -12.73 3.85
N PRO A 30 8.74 -12.52 2.54
CA PRO A 30 9.15 -11.25 1.92
C PRO A 30 8.26 -10.10 2.41
N LEU A 31 8.85 -8.90 2.53
CA LEU A 31 8.09 -7.68 2.82
C LEU A 31 7.06 -7.44 1.72
N SER A 32 5.86 -7.04 2.10
CA SER A 32 4.79 -6.71 1.15
C SER A 32 4.27 -5.30 1.39
N SER A 33 3.86 -4.64 0.31
CA SER A 33 3.13 -3.37 0.36
C SER A 33 1.61 -3.55 0.42
N MET A 34 1.09 -4.78 0.53
CA MET A 34 -0.35 -5.02 0.65
C MET A 34 -0.93 -4.32 1.90
N SER A 35 -2.04 -3.62 1.72
CA SER A 35 -2.69 -2.84 2.79
C SER A 35 -4.21 -3.03 2.82
N PRO A 36 -4.72 -4.27 3.03
CA PRO A 36 -6.15 -4.46 3.29
C PRO A 36 -6.53 -3.68 4.55
N THR A 37 -7.49 -2.77 4.43
CA THR A 37 -7.76 -1.76 5.48
C THR A 37 -9.24 -1.69 5.81
N ILE A 38 -9.54 -1.63 7.11
CA ILE A 38 -10.87 -1.34 7.64
C ILE A 38 -10.77 -0.06 8.46
N VAL A 39 -11.61 0.93 8.14
CA VAL A 39 -11.79 2.13 8.95
C VAL A 39 -13.07 1.97 9.78
N VAL A 40 -12.96 2.28 11.06
CA VAL A 40 -14.04 2.19 12.04
C VAL A 40 -14.41 3.61 12.48
N LYS A 41 -15.72 3.90 12.53
CA LYS A 41 -16.27 5.15 13.05
C LYS A 41 -17.32 4.83 14.10
N ASP A 42 -17.21 5.43 15.28
CA ASP A 42 -18.13 5.22 16.42
C ASP A 42 -18.33 3.74 16.78
N GLY A 43 -17.24 2.97 16.76
CA GLY A 43 -17.23 1.54 17.07
C GLY A 43 -17.86 0.64 15.99
N LYS A 44 -18.23 1.19 14.83
CA LYS A 44 -18.83 0.44 13.71
C LYS A 44 -17.95 0.49 12.47
N THR A 45 -17.92 -0.60 11.71
CA THR A 45 -17.27 -0.63 10.38
C THR A 45 -17.84 0.47 9.51
N TRP A 46 -16.97 1.28 8.91
CA TRP A 46 -17.37 2.44 8.11
C TRP A 46 -16.83 2.38 6.68
N LEU A 47 -15.58 1.96 6.50
CA LEU A 47 -14.97 1.73 5.18
C LEU A 47 -14.18 0.42 5.17
N VAL A 48 -14.39 -0.40 4.14
CA VAL A 48 -13.55 -1.58 3.85
C VAL A 48 -12.91 -1.34 2.49
N THR A 49 -11.59 -1.29 2.43
CA THR A 49 -10.87 -0.92 1.20
C THR A 49 -9.54 -1.66 1.04
N GLY A 50 -9.02 -1.63 -0.18
CA GLY A 50 -7.78 -2.26 -0.60
C GLY A 50 -7.52 -2.00 -2.07
N SER A 51 -6.31 -2.30 -2.54
CA SER A 51 -5.94 -2.15 -3.94
C SER A 51 -4.76 -3.04 -4.32
N PRO A 52 -4.65 -3.51 -5.59
CA PRO A 52 -3.40 -4.00 -6.15
C PRO A 52 -2.45 -2.84 -6.51
N GLY A 53 -1.20 -3.14 -6.88
CA GLY A 53 -0.28 -2.13 -7.45
C GLY A 53 1.17 -2.10 -6.95
N GLY A 54 1.64 -3.13 -6.24
CA GLY A 54 3.01 -3.17 -5.71
C GLY A 54 3.31 -1.99 -4.79
N SER A 55 4.37 -1.22 -5.09
CA SER A 55 4.76 -0.02 -4.33
C SER A 55 3.65 1.03 -4.18
N ARG A 56 2.66 1.05 -5.09
CA ARG A 56 1.58 2.05 -5.13
C ARG A 56 0.37 1.70 -4.26
N ILE A 57 0.33 0.50 -3.68
CA ILE A 57 -0.80 0.05 -2.85
C ILE A 57 -0.97 1.00 -1.65
N ILE A 58 0.12 1.29 -0.97
CA ILE A 58 0.13 2.13 0.24
C ILE A 58 -0.47 3.50 -0.05
N THR A 59 0.02 4.21 -1.08
CA THR A 59 -0.48 5.56 -1.41
C THR A 59 -1.89 5.53 -1.98
N THR A 60 -2.29 4.48 -2.68
CA THR A 60 -3.66 4.32 -3.20
C THR A 60 -4.66 4.17 -2.06
N VAL A 61 -4.36 3.29 -1.11
CA VAL A 61 -5.21 3.08 0.07
C VAL A 61 -5.24 4.31 0.96
N LEU A 62 -4.11 5.00 1.13
CA LEU A 62 -4.05 6.29 1.83
C LEU A 62 -5.00 7.32 1.19
N GLN A 63 -4.96 7.48 -0.14
CA GLN A 63 -5.84 8.42 -0.84
C GLN A 63 -7.32 8.03 -0.70
N MET A 64 -7.67 6.74 -0.63
CA MET A 64 -9.05 6.32 -0.30
C MET A 64 -9.48 6.82 1.08
N VAL A 65 -8.61 6.68 2.09
CA VAL A 65 -8.91 7.11 3.46
C VAL A 65 -9.02 8.64 3.55
N VAL A 66 -8.05 9.37 2.97
CA VAL A 66 -8.05 10.85 2.92
C VAL A 66 -9.28 11.38 2.18
N ASN A 67 -9.60 10.83 1.01
CA ASN A 67 -10.75 11.28 0.23
C ASN A 67 -12.06 11.09 0.99
N SER A 68 -12.23 9.95 1.67
CA SER A 68 -13.44 9.67 2.43
C SER A 68 -13.53 10.48 3.74
N ILE A 69 -12.43 10.69 4.45
CA ILE A 69 -12.44 11.39 5.74
C ILE A 69 -12.35 12.91 5.57
N ASP A 70 -11.30 13.38 4.89
CA ASP A 70 -10.96 14.81 4.83
C ASP A 70 -11.80 15.56 3.80
N TYR A 71 -12.09 14.93 2.66
CA TYR A 71 -12.92 15.52 1.60
C TYR A 71 -14.37 15.07 1.63
N GLY A 72 -14.74 14.19 2.57
CA GLY A 72 -16.12 13.72 2.74
C GLY A 72 -16.71 13.02 1.52
N MET A 73 -15.86 12.54 0.60
CA MET A 73 -16.30 11.91 -0.64
C MET A 73 -16.99 10.58 -0.34
N ASN A 74 -18.08 10.31 -1.06
CA ASN A 74 -18.67 8.97 -1.04
C ASN A 74 -17.72 7.95 -1.71
N VAL A 75 -17.98 6.66 -1.53
CA VAL A 75 -17.06 5.60 -1.98
C VAL A 75 -16.81 5.63 -3.50
N ALA A 76 -17.80 6.01 -4.31
CA ALA A 76 -17.65 6.10 -5.76
C ALA A 76 -16.81 7.31 -6.17
N GLU A 77 -17.03 8.47 -5.54
CA GLU A 77 -16.22 9.68 -5.74
C GLU A 77 -14.76 9.44 -5.34
N ALA A 78 -14.52 8.89 -4.14
CA ALA A 78 -13.18 8.58 -3.66
C ALA A 78 -12.44 7.58 -4.57
N THR A 79 -13.17 6.62 -5.14
CA THR A 79 -12.60 5.62 -6.07
C THR A 79 -12.22 6.23 -7.41
N ASN A 80 -13.07 7.09 -7.98
CA ASN A 80 -12.89 7.70 -9.30
C ASN A 80 -12.00 8.96 -9.29
N ALA A 81 -11.73 9.52 -8.11
CA ALA A 81 -10.78 10.62 -7.98
C ALA A 81 -9.39 10.21 -8.53
N PRO A 82 -8.69 11.11 -9.24
CA PRO A 82 -7.35 10.84 -9.76
C PRO A 82 -6.37 10.60 -8.61
N ARG A 83 -5.32 9.82 -8.88
CA ARG A 83 -4.33 9.42 -7.87
C ARG A 83 -2.94 9.95 -8.23
N PHE A 84 -2.18 10.30 -7.21
CA PHE A 84 -0.75 10.59 -7.32
C PHE A 84 0.08 9.65 -6.43
N HIS A 85 1.38 9.57 -6.68
CA HIS A 85 2.27 8.67 -5.98
C HIS A 85 3.72 9.19 -5.99
N HIS A 86 4.37 9.08 -4.84
CA HIS A 86 5.81 9.23 -4.68
C HIS A 86 6.28 8.12 -3.73
N GLN A 87 7.39 7.45 -4.05
CA GLN A 87 7.91 6.30 -3.30
C GLN A 87 9.31 6.56 -2.74
N TRP A 88 9.46 7.73 -2.08
CA TRP A 88 10.72 8.45 -1.78
C TRP A 88 11.24 9.32 -2.91
#